data_AF-A0ABD6XT33-F1
#
_entry.id   AF-A0ABD6XT33-F1
#
_cell.length_a   1.000
_cell.length_b   1.000
_cell.length_c   1.000
_cell.angle_alpha   90.00
_cell.angle_beta   90.00
_cell.angle_gamma   90.00
#
_symmetry.space_group_name_H-M   'P 1'
#
loop_
_entity.id
_entity.type
_entity.pdbx_description
1 polymer ?
#
loop_
_entity_poly.entity_id
_entity_poly.type
_entity_poly.pdbx_seq_one_letter_code
_entity_poly.pdbx_strand_id
1 'polypeptide(L)'
;MLMWRLSVNSMSNGALSAKARQHWLWYAYNTKTGGVLSYTFGPRTYETCRELPVLLTPFNIGMLTTDDWGSYARELPKEKHLTGKIFTQRIERNNLTLRTRIKRLARKTICFSRSVELHEKVIGAFIEKYMFF
;
A
#
# COMPACT_ATOMS: atom_id res chain seq x y z
N MET A 1 12.99 5.53 -2.11
CA MET A 1 11.70 4.82 -2.25
C MET A 1 10.93 5.00 -0.96
N LEU A 2 9.65 5.36 -1.06
CA LEU A 2 8.77 5.49 0.10
C LEU A 2 7.88 4.25 0.23
N MET A 3 7.81 3.67 1.43
CA MET A 3 6.91 2.55 1.74
C MET A 3 5.67 3.08 2.44
N TRP A 4 4.47 2.77 1.93
CA TRP A 4 3.24 3.20 2.58
C TRP A 4 2.10 2.19 2.45
N ARG A 5 1.12 2.38 3.31
CA ARG A 5 0.01 1.47 3.57
C ARG A 5 -1.34 2.18 3.38
N LEU A 6 -2.18 1.68 2.48
CA LEU A 6 -3.52 2.19 2.19
C LEU A 6 -4.60 1.14 2.49
N SER A 7 -5.62 1.49 3.27
CA SER A 7 -6.69 0.54 3.62
C SER A 7 -7.61 0.29 2.42
N VAL A 8 -7.78 -0.99 2.09
CA VAL A 8 -8.75 -1.51 1.12
C VAL A 8 -9.90 -2.15 1.90
N ASN A 9 -11.13 -1.75 1.60
CA ASN A 9 -12.30 -2.24 2.33
C ASN A 9 -13.05 -3.30 1.53
N SER A 10 -13.15 -4.51 2.08
CA SER A 10 -14.03 -5.58 1.63
C SER A 10 -15.15 -5.81 2.66
N MET A 11 -16.35 -6.19 2.21
CA MET A 11 -17.49 -6.43 3.10
C MET A 11 -17.77 -7.93 3.22
N SER A 12 -17.73 -8.47 4.45
CA SER A 12 -18.13 -9.85 4.75
C SER A 12 -19.59 -9.92 5.16
N ASN A 13 -20.35 -10.85 4.55
CA ASN A 13 -21.71 -11.18 5.00
C ASN A 13 -21.63 -12.01 6.29
N GLY A 14 -22.19 -11.49 7.38
CA GLY A 14 -22.52 -12.25 8.59
C GLY A 14 -21.57 -12.03 9.77
N ALA A 15 -22.13 -11.51 10.86
CA ALA A 15 -21.67 -11.55 12.26
C ALA A 15 -20.38 -10.83 12.69
N LEU A 16 -19.51 -10.32 11.81
CA LEU A 16 -18.36 -9.50 12.22
C LEU A 16 -18.27 -8.24 11.36
N SER A 17 -18.29 -7.07 12.03
CA SER A 17 -18.07 -5.76 11.43
C SER A 17 -16.87 -5.77 10.48
N ALA A 18 -16.99 -5.07 9.34
CA ALA A 18 -15.95 -4.85 8.32
C ALA A 18 -14.57 -4.35 8.84
N LYS A 19 -14.42 -4.11 10.15
CA LYS A 19 -13.14 -3.85 10.82
C LYS A 19 -12.26 -5.10 10.99
N ALA A 20 -12.84 -6.29 11.15
CA ALA A 20 -12.07 -7.52 11.43
C ALA A 20 -11.35 -8.09 10.20
N ARG A 21 -11.79 -7.73 8.98
CA ARG A 21 -11.20 -8.15 7.70
C ARG A 21 -10.64 -6.96 6.92
N GLN A 22 -9.98 -6.03 7.61
CA GLN A 22 -9.31 -4.93 6.93
C GLN A 22 -8.16 -5.49 6.09
N HIS A 23 -8.25 -5.23 4.79
CA HIS A 23 -7.23 -5.56 3.83
C HIS A 23 -6.43 -4.30 3.51
N TRP A 24 -5.13 -4.41 3.29
CA TRP A 24 -4.26 -3.25 3.09
C TRP A 24 -3.47 -3.42 1.81
N LEU A 25 -3.46 -2.36 1.00
CA LEU A 25 -2.50 -2.18 -0.08
C LEU A 25 -1.20 -1.67 0.53
N TRP A 26 -0.14 -2.44 0.38
CA TRP A 26 1.24 -2.07 0.67
C TRP A 26 1.89 -1.74 -0.65
N TYR A 27 2.54 -0.59 -0.77
CA TYR A 27 3.22 -0.27 -2.02
C TYR A 27 4.45 0.59 -1.80
N ALA A 28 5.38 0.43 -2.74
CA ALA A 28 6.61 1.17 -2.84
C ALA A 28 6.47 2.24 -3.92
N TYR A 29 6.69 3.50 -3.53
CA TYR A 29 6.60 4.64 -4.43
C TYR A 29 7.96 5.26 -4.68
N ASN A 30 8.26 5.49 -5.95
CA ASN A 30 9.42 6.25 -6.37
C ASN A 30 9.07 7.75 -6.38
N THR A 31 9.65 8.50 -5.45
CA THR A 31 9.43 9.94 -5.34
C THR A 31 9.96 10.73 -6.51
N LYS A 32 10.99 10.24 -7.21
CA LYS A 32 11.63 10.95 -8.33
C LYS A 32 10.80 10.80 -9.60
N THR A 33 10.40 9.58 -9.94
CA THR A 33 9.62 9.30 -11.16
C THR A 33 8.13 9.49 -10.96
N GLY A 34 7.64 9.43 -9.72
CA GLY A 34 6.23 9.57 -9.41
C GLY A 34 5.40 8.29 -9.60
N GLY A 35 6.05 7.14 -9.77
CA GLY A 35 5.41 5.84 -10.02
C GLY A 35 5.51 4.84 -8.85
N VAL A 36 4.70 3.80 -8.92
CA VAL A 36 4.74 2.62 -8.04
C VAL A 36 5.72 1.61 -8.62
N LEU A 37 6.66 1.13 -7.80
CA LEU A 37 7.67 0.13 -8.20
C LEU A 37 7.18 -1.30 -7.95
N SER A 38 6.54 -1.51 -6.80
CA SER A 38 5.96 -2.79 -6.42
C SER A 38 4.85 -2.57 -5.40
N TYR A 39 3.96 -3.57 -5.29
CA TYR A 39 2.88 -3.56 -4.33
C TYR A 39 2.52 -4.98 -3.91
N THR A 40 1.98 -5.14 -2.71
CA THR A 40 1.34 -6.37 -2.22
C THR A 40 0.05 -6.02 -1.49
N PHE A 41 -0.85 -7.00 -1.39
CA PHE A 41 -2.07 -6.87 -0.61
C PHE A 41 -2.07 -7.85 0.55
N GLY A 42 -2.53 -7.41 1.72
CA GLY A 42 -2.64 -8.30 2.86
C GLY A 42 -3.09 -7.61 4.14
N PRO A 43 -3.23 -8.37 5.24
CA PRO A 43 -3.54 -7.82 6.55
C PRO A 43 -2.40 -6.91 7.06
N ARG A 44 -2.66 -6.16 8.14
CA ARG A 44 -1.63 -5.30 8.75
C ARG A 44 -0.69 -6.12 9.66
N THR A 45 0.12 -6.97 9.05
CA THR A 45 1.00 -7.92 9.76
C THR A 45 2.46 -7.73 9.37
N TYR A 46 3.39 -8.32 10.15
CA TYR A 46 4.82 -8.27 9.85
C TYR A 46 5.16 -9.10 8.62
N GLU A 47 4.42 -10.20 8.44
CA GLU A 47 4.57 -11.16 7.34
C GLU A 47 4.32 -10.49 5.99
N THR A 48 3.19 -9.79 5.85
CA THR A 48 2.88 -9.02 4.64
C THR A 48 3.89 -7.87 4.41
N CYS A 49 4.42 -7.29 5.50
CA CYS A 49 5.43 -6.24 5.39
C CYS A 49 6.76 -6.76 4.81
N ARG A 50 7.11 -8.04 5.04
CA ARG A 50 8.35 -8.67 4.56
C ARG A 50 8.33 -8.96 3.07
N GLU A 51 7.15 -9.21 2.49
CA GLU A 51 7.01 -9.46 1.06
C GLU A 51 7.47 -8.26 0.22
N LEU A 52 7.21 -7.04 0.68
CA LEU A 52 7.47 -5.85 -0.12
C LEU A 52 8.98 -5.65 -0.38
N PRO A 53 9.88 -5.70 0.62
CA PRO A 53 11.33 -5.71 0.39
C PRO A 53 11.80 -6.81 -0.57
N VAL A 54 11.20 -8.00 -0.53
CA VAL A 54 11.55 -9.10 -1.46
C VAL A 54 11.17 -8.76 -2.90
N LEU A 55 10.02 -8.13 -3.12
CA LEU A 55 9.63 -7.62 -4.44
C LEU A 55 10.54 -6.49 -4.93
N LEU A 56 11.27 -5.86 -4.02
CA LEU A 56 12.14 -4.71 -4.29
C LEU A 56 13.60 -5.10 -4.54
N THR A 57 13.98 -6.34 -4.24
CA THR A 57 15.32 -6.90 -4.50
C THR A 57 15.86 -6.67 -5.92
N PRO A 58 15.07 -6.78 -7.01
CA PRO A 58 15.58 -6.52 -8.36
C PRO A 58 15.87 -5.04 -8.64
N PHE A 59 15.43 -4.12 -7.79
CA PHE A 59 15.66 -2.69 -7.96
C PHE A 59 16.89 -2.23 -7.17
N ASN A 60 17.77 -1.44 -7.79
CA ASN A 60 18.93 -0.88 -7.09
C ASN A 60 18.53 0.33 -6.23
N ILE A 61 18.08 0.07 -5.01
CA ILE A 61 17.52 1.08 -4.11
C ILE A 61 18.53 1.53 -3.07
N GLY A 62 18.95 2.79 -3.18
CA GLY A 62 19.90 3.40 -2.25
C GLY A 62 19.29 3.80 -0.90
N MET A 63 18.00 4.15 -0.85
CA MET A 63 17.36 4.66 0.38
C MET A 63 15.86 4.33 0.45
N LEU A 64 15.44 3.89 1.63
CA LEU A 64 14.07 3.61 2.04
C LEU A 64 13.60 4.66 3.03
N THR A 65 12.44 5.23 2.78
CA THR A 65 11.82 6.21 3.67
C THR A 65 10.45 5.72 4.12
N THR A 66 10.16 5.72 5.42
CA THR A 66 8.87 5.25 5.95
C THR A 66 8.34 6.13 7.07
N ASP A 67 7.09 5.88 7.47
CA ASP A 67 6.59 6.36 8.75
C ASP A 67 7.18 5.57 9.93
N ASP A 68 6.91 6.02 11.15
CA ASP A 68 7.44 5.45 12.40
C ASP A 68 6.65 4.22 12.87
N TRP A 69 6.30 3.32 11.95
CA TRP A 69 5.63 2.08 12.30
C TRP A 69 6.65 0.97 12.59
N GLY A 70 6.52 0.32 13.76
CA GLY A 70 7.52 -0.61 14.29
C GLY A 70 7.86 -1.82 13.39
N SER A 71 7.01 -2.20 12.45
CA SER A 71 7.31 -3.28 11.50
C SER A 71 8.40 -2.89 10.51
N TYR A 72 8.48 -1.62 10.13
CA TYR A 72 9.52 -1.14 9.22
C TYR A 72 10.90 -1.19 9.89
N ALA A 73 10.97 -0.83 11.17
CA ALA A 73 12.21 -0.90 11.94
C ALA A 73 12.76 -2.33 12.11
N ARG A 74 11.89 -3.35 12.00
CA ARG A 74 12.28 -4.77 12.08
C ARG A 74 12.64 -5.35 10.71
N GLU A 75 11.85 -5.07 9.69
CA GLU A 75 11.95 -5.74 8.39
C GLU A 75 12.84 -5.00 7.38
N LEU A 76 13.17 -3.72 7.62
CA LEU A 76 14.01 -2.93 6.71
C LEU A 76 15.48 -2.86 7.18
N PRO A 77 16.44 -2.83 6.24
CA PRO A 77 17.85 -2.63 6.58
C PRO A 77 18.06 -1.24 7.21
N LYS A 78 18.49 -1.19 8.47
CA LYS A 78 18.67 0.06 9.25
C LYS A 78 19.60 1.05 8.56
N GLU A 79 20.62 0.56 7.86
CA GLU A 79 21.61 1.38 7.14
C GLU A 79 21.01 2.17 5.98
N LYS A 80 19.91 1.68 5.39
CA LYS A 80 19.24 2.29 4.24
C LYS A 80 17.88 2.88 4.62
N HIS A 81 17.55 2.95 5.90
CA HIS A 81 16.21 3.30 6.37
C HIS A 81 16.22 4.66 7.08
N LEU A 82 15.39 5.58 6.56
CA LEU A 82 15.14 6.88 7.15
C LEU A 82 13.67 7.02 7.55
N THR A 83 13.43 7.34 8.81
CA THR A 83 12.09 7.62 9.33
C THR A 83 11.84 9.13 9.34
N GLY A 84 10.71 9.57 8.81
CA GLY A 84 10.34 10.99 8.91
C GLY A 84 9.16 11.40 8.05
N LYS A 85 8.25 12.18 8.64
CA LYS A 85 7.03 12.69 7.97
C LYS A 85 7.33 13.58 6.76
N ILE A 86 8.48 14.26 6.73
CA ILE A 86 8.85 15.16 5.63
C ILE A 86 8.97 14.36 4.32
N PHE A 87 9.49 13.14 4.39
CA PHE A 87 9.70 12.30 3.22
C PHE A 87 8.40 11.69 2.70
N THR A 88 7.35 11.56 3.53
CA THR A 88 6.14 10.81 3.18
C THR A 88 5.03 11.65 2.52
N GLN A 89 5.24 12.96 2.36
CA GLN A 89 4.22 13.84 1.78
C GLN A 89 3.80 13.46 0.35
N ARG A 90 4.76 13.05 -0.49
CA ARG A 90 4.47 12.69 -1.90
C ARG A 90 3.62 11.42 -2.00
N ILE A 91 3.92 10.40 -1.19
CA ILE A 91 3.16 9.16 -1.16
C ILE A 91 1.75 9.40 -0.57
N GLU A 92 1.63 10.31 0.41
CA GLU A 92 0.32 10.75 0.94
C GLU A 92 -0.55 11.44 -0.10
N ARG A 93 0.04 12.32 -0.91
CA ARG A 93 -0.66 12.88 -2.06
C ARG A 93 -1.12 11.80 -3.04
N ASN A 94 -0.31 10.77 -3.26
CA ASN A 94 -0.70 9.65 -4.12
C ASN A 94 -1.84 8.82 -3.53
N ASN A 95 -1.84 8.59 -2.20
CA ASN A 95 -2.96 7.94 -1.51
C ASN A 95 -4.27 8.69 -1.70
N LEU A 96 -4.22 10.03 -1.65
CA LEU A 96 -5.37 10.87 -1.95
C LEU A 96 -5.84 10.66 -3.39
N THR A 97 -4.92 10.67 -4.37
CA THR A 97 -5.22 10.39 -5.78
C THR A 97 -5.91 9.04 -5.97
N LEU A 98 -5.39 7.99 -5.33
CA LEU A 98 -5.97 6.64 -5.36
C LEU A 98 -7.40 6.63 -4.82
N ARG A 99 -7.65 7.26 -3.66
CA ARG A 99 -9.00 7.34 -3.06
C ARG A 99 -9.98 8.14 -3.91
N THR A 100 -9.51 9.20 -4.58
CA THR A 100 -10.35 10.03 -5.46
C THR A 100 -10.70 9.31 -6.76
N ARG A 101 -9.74 8.63 -7.38
CA ARG A 101 -9.96 7.95 -8.67
C ARG A 101 -10.63 6.59 -8.52
N ILE A 102 -10.32 5.87 -7.44
CA ILE A 102 -10.93 4.57 -7.12
C ILE A 102 -11.97 4.79 -6.02
N LYS A 103 -13.19 5.14 -6.42
CA LYS A 103 -14.33 5.37 -5.48
C LYS A 103 -14.55 4.20 -4.50
N ARG A 104 -14.17 2.98 -4.90
CA ARG A 104 -14.23 1.78 -4.07
C ARG A 104 -13.37 1.84 -2.81
N LEU A 105 -12.28 2.60 -2.82
CA LEU A 105 -11.42 2.82 -1.65
C LEU A 105 -12.05 3.82 -0.66
N ALA A 106 -12.94 4.70 -1.12
CA ALA A 106 -13.53 5.77 -0.31
C ALA A 106 -14.93 5.46 0.23
N ARG A 107 -15.81 4.85 -0.57
CA ARG A 107 -17.24 4.69 -0.24
C ARG A 107 -17.61 3.24 0.10
N LYS A 108 -17.46 2.88 1.39
CA LYS A 108 -17.74 1.54 1.92
C LYS A 108 -19.18 1.05 1.74
N THR A 109 -20.15 1.94 1.59
CA THR A 109 -21.58 1.60 1.53
C THR A 109 -22.14 1.55 0.12
N ILE A 110 -21.47 2.15 -0.88
CA ILE A 110 -22.05 2.37 -2.22
C ILE A 110 -21.25 1.65 -3.31
N CYS A 111 -19.92 1.57 -3.18
CA CYS A 111 -19.07 1.02 -4.22
C CYS A 111 -18.11 -0.03 -3.63
N PHE A 112 -18.63 -1.13 -3.08
CA PHE A 112 -17.82 -2.20 -2.53
C PHE A 112 -18.06 -3.53 -3.25
N SER A 113 -17.09 -4.44 -3.14
CA SER A 113 -17.20 -5.84 -3.57
C SER A 113 -17.18 -6.74 -2.34
N ARG A 114 -17.88 -7.87 -2.43
CA ARG A 114 -17.83 -8.96 -1.45
C ARG A 114 -16.59 -9.86 -1.67
N SER A 115 -16.06 -9.88 -2.90
CA SER A 115 -14.82 -10.60 -3.24
C SER A 115 -13.61 -9.67 -3.04
N VAL A 116 -12.66 -10.13 -2.22
CA VAL A 116 -11.36 -9.48 -1.98
C VAL A 116 -10.53 -9.54 -3.26
N GLU A 117 -10.48 -10.69 -3.92
CA GLU A 117 -9.76 -10.90 -5.17
C GLU A 117 -10.18 -9.90 -6.26
N LEU A 118 -11.48 -9.61 -6.40
CA LEU A 118 -11.95 -8.63 -7.37
C LEU A 118 -11.52 -7.21 -7.01
N HIS A 119 -11.46 -6.87 -5.73
CA HIS A 119 -10.93 -5.58 -5.29
C HIS A 119 -9.44 -5.45 -5.59
N GLU A 120 -8.65 -6.48 -5.28
CA GLU A 120 -7.22 -6.52 -5.59
C GLU A 120 -6.98 -6.36 -7.08
N LYS A 121 -7.69 -7.12 -7.94
CA LYS A 121 -7.57 -7.01 -9.40
C LYS A 121 -7.91 -5.62 -9.93
N VAL A 122 -8.97 -4.99 -9.43
CA VAL A 122 -9.36 -3.64 -9.87
C VAL A 122 -8.31 -2.60 -9.47
N ILE A 123 -7.77 -2.71 -8.26
CA ILE A 123 -6.74 -1.78 -7.77
C ILE A 123 -5.42 -2.04 -8.52
N GLY A 124 -5.01 -3.30 -8.66
CA GLY A 124 -3.83 -3.72 -9.40
C GLY A 124 -3.86 -3.23 -10.85
N ALA A 125 -4.94 -3.50 -11.58
CA ALA A 125 -5.11 -3.02 -12.94
C ALA A 125 -5.08 -1.49 -13.06
N PHE A 126 -5.59 -0.77 -12.05
CA PHE A 126 -5.49 0.69 -12.03
C PHE A 126 -4.05 1.17 -11.81
N ILE A 127 -3.34 0.56 -10.87
CA ILE A 127 -1.93 0.91 -10.59
C ILE A 127 -1.08 0.59 -11.82
N GLU A 128 -1.24 -0.57 -12.44
CA GLU A 128 -0.54 -0.99 -13.66
C GLU A 128 -0.78 -0.03 -14.81
N LYS A 129 -2.04 0.41 -15.01
CA LYS A 129 -2.39 1.27 -16.14
C LYS A 129 -1.97 2.74 -15.97
N TYR A 130 -1.95 3.25 -14.74
CA TYR A 130 -1.83 4.70 -14.49
C TYR A 130 -0.68 5.11 -13.59
N MET A 131 0.01 4.15 -12.95
CA MET A 131 0.98 4.45 -11.90
C MET A 131 2.28 3.62 -11.97
N PHE A 132 2.35 2.54 -12.75
CA PHE A 132 3.63 1.86 -13.02
C PHE A 132 4.50 2.66 -13.99
N PHE A 133 5.79 2.70 -13.70
CA PHE A 133 6.85 3.29 -14.52
C PHE A 133 8.08 2.40 -14.48
#